data_AF-A0A960L133-F1
#
_entry.id   AF-A0A960L133-F1
#
_cell.length_a   1.000
_cell.length_b   1.000
_cell.length_c   1.000
_cell.angle_alpha   90.00
_cell.angle_beta   90.00
_cell.angle_gamma   90.00
#
_symmetry.space_group_name_H-M   'P 1'
#
loop_
_entity.id
_entity.type
_entity.pdbx_description
1 polymer ?
#
loop_
_entity_poly.entity_id
_entity_poly.type
_entity_poly.pdbx_seq_one_letter_code
_entity_poly.pdbx_strand_id
1 'polypeptide(L)'
;MQAKMATAPPWKVRLYQWFFGLWFPVFLLLSKCPKVILPVASFFMRVFFWIRPQYLEAIASNYQTIFPDKSPADCKALALQMVDNHSRYWVEFFKFGKLTGDPTRLLENPEALDQVLTYTQAGQGAILVTAHMGN
;
A
#
# COMPACT_ATOMS: atom_id res chain seq x y z
N MET A 1 -14.96 2.06 -0.74
CA MET A 1 -14.89 1.99 0.75
C MET A 1 -15.60 3.14 1.44
N GLN A 2 -15.40 4.40 1.02
CA GLN A 2 -16.07 5.58 1.62
C GLN A 2 -17.61 5.47 1.65
N ALA A 3 -18.24 5.00 0.57
CA ALA A 3 -19.70 4.80 0.53
C ALA A 3 -20.23 3.79 1.57
N LYS A 4 -19.45 2.75 1.93
CA LYS A 4 -19.81 1.78 2.97
C LYS A 4 -19.61 2.32 4.39
N MET A 5 -18.80 3.37 4.57
CA MET A 5 -18.59 4.02 5.86
C MET A 5 -19.64 5.09 6.16
N ALA A 6 -20.18 5.76 5.14
CA ALA A 6 -21.25 6.75 5.29
C ALA A 6 -22.54 6.16 5.88
N THR A 7 -22.78 4.86 5.66
CA THR A 7 -23.92 4.11 6.19
C THR A 7 -23.58 3.21 7.39
N ALA A 8 -22.33 3.27 7.89
CA ALA A 8 -21.90 2.43 9.00
C ALA A 8 -22.40 2.99 10.35
N PRO A 9 -22.75 2.13 11.32
CA PRO A 9 -23.14 2.59 12.65
C PRO A 9 -22.00 3.40 13.31
N PRO A 10 -22.30 4.47 14.07
CA PRO A 10 -21.31 5.43 14.56
C PRO A 10 -20.14 4.82 15.34
N TRP A 11 -20.38 3.73 16.07
CA TRP A 11 -19.33 3.04 16.83
C TRP A 11 -18.27 2.39 15.92
N LYS A 12 -18.66 1.88 14.74
CA LYS A 12 -17.70 1.33 13.75
C LYS A 12 -16.84 2.43 13.16
N VAL A 13 -17.43 3.59 12.90
CA VAL A 13 -16.71 4.78 12.43
C VAL A 13 -15.70 5.24 13.49
N ARG A 14 -16.10 5.34 14.75
CA ARG A 14 -15.21 5.69 15.87
C ARG A 14 -14.08 4.67 16.06
N LEU A 15 -14.39 3.38 16.00
CA LEU A 15 -13.37 2.32 16.09
C LEU A 15 -12.37 2.40 14.93
N TYR A 16 -12.85 2.67 13.72
CA TYR A 16 -12.01 2.88 12.54
C TYR A 16 -11.11 4.11 12.71
N GLN A 17 -11.68 5.26 13.11
CA GLN A 17 -10.92 6.48 13.38
C GLN A 17 -9.89 6.28 14.48
N TRP A 18 -10.23 5.58 15.56
CA TRP A 18 -9.31 5.26 16.63
C TRP A 18 -8.16 4.36 16.15
N PHE A 19 -8.49 3.31 15.39
CA PHE A 19 -7.49 2.42 14.79
C PHE A 19 -6.52 3.21 13.91
N PHE A 20 -7.02 3.98 12.94
CA PHE A 20 -6.15 4.78 12.07
C PHE A 20 -5.42 5.88 12.84
N GLY A 21 -6.07 6.53 13.80
CA GLY A 21 -5.45 7.54 14.65
C GLY A 21 -4.29 7.00 15.49
N LEU A 22 -4.33 5.72 15.88
CA LEU A 22 -3.22 5.03 16.53
C LEU A 22 -2.14 4.60 15.54
N TRP A 23 -2.53 3.99 14.41
CA TRP A 23 -1.60 3.38 13.47
C TRP A 23 -0.84 4.40 12.62
N PHE A 24 -1.43 5.55 12.27
CA PHE A 24 -0.72 6.61 11.54
C PHE A 24 0.56 7.07 12.26
N PRO A 25 0.50 7.48 13.55
CA PRO A 25 1.71 7.80 14.33
C PRO A 25 2.70 6.64 14.42
N VAL A 26 2.22 5.40 14.57
CA VAL A 26 3.08 4.20 14.62
C VAL A 26 3.85 4.03 13.31
N PHE A 27 3.20 4.09 12.16
CA PHE A 27 3.89 4.01 10.87
C PHE A 27 4.84 5.18 10.66
N LEU A 28 4.48 6.39 11.11
CA LEU A 28 5.34 7.56 11.06
C LEU A 28 6.61 7.41 11.91
N LEU A 29 6.51 6.71 13.05
CA LEU A 29 7.65 6.37 13.91
C LEU A 29 8.50 5.28 13.23
N LEU A 30 7.87 4.22 12.74
CA LEU A 30 8.54 3.12 12.03
C LEU A 30 9.29 3.59 10.78
N SER A 31 8.81 4.64 10.10
CA SER A 31 9.50 5.19 8.93
C SER A 31 10.86 5.84 9.24
N LYS A 32 11.14 6.14 10.52
CA LYS A 32 12.45 6.61 10.99
C LYS A 32 13.41 5.46 11.33
N CYS A 33 12.90 4.25 11.45
CA CYS A 33 13.68 3.08 11.84
C CYS A 33 14.37 2.43 10.63
N PRO A 34 15.49 1.70 10.84
CA PRO A 34 16.14 0.93 9.79
C PRO A 34 15.23 -0.16 9.22
N LYS A 35 15.51 -0.61 7.99
CA LYS A 35 14.71 -1.62 7.25
C LYS A 35 14.50 -2.95 8.02
N VAL A 36 15.35 -3.23 9.01
CA VAL A 36 15.21 -4.38 9.91
C VAL A 36 13.89 -4.38 10.71
N ILE A 37 13.20 -3.24 10.80
CA ILE A 37 11.88 -3.17 11.47
C ILE A 37 10.72 -3.63 10.58
N LEU A 38 10.92 -3.76 9.26
CA LEU A 38 9.84 -4.11 8.33
C LEU A 38 9.16 -5.45 8.65
N PRO A 39 9.87 -6.52 9.04
CA PRO A 39 9.22 -7.76 9.48
C PRO A 39 8.29 -7.58 10.68
N VAL A 40 8.59 -6.64 11.59
CA VAL A 40 7.73 -6.32 12.74
C VAL A 40 6.44 -5.66 12.26
N ALA A 41 6.53 -4.71 11.34
CA ALA A 41 5.35 -4.09 10.72
C ALA A 41 4.48 -5.14 9.99
N SER A 42 5.11 -6.06 9.25
CA SER A 42 4.41 -7.16 8.58
C SER A 42 3.73 -8.11 9.57
N PHE A 43 4.37 -8.43 10.71
CA PHE A 43 3.76 -9.24 11.77
C PHE A 43 2.47 -8.61 12.30
N PHE A 44 2.49 -7.33 12.66
CA PHE A 44 1.28 -6.66 13.17
C PHE A 44 0.18 -6.56 12.11
N MET A 45 0.56 -6.32 10.85
CA MET A 45 -0.41 -6.32 9.76
C MET A 45 -1.05 -7.70 9.57
N ARG A 46 -0.25 -8.78 9.60
CA ARG A 46 -0.77 -10.16 9.57
C ARG A 46 -1.73 -10.44 10.72
N VAL A 47 -1.41 -10.01 11.95
CA VAL A 47 -2.31 -10.14 13.11
C VAL A 47 -3.63 -9.40 12.86
N PHE A 48 -3.59 -8.19 12.29
CA PHE A 48 -4.80 -7.45 11.94
C PHE A 48 -5.68 -8.20 10.93
N PHE A 49 -5.08 -8.74 9.87
CA PHE A 49 -5.79 -9.53 8.85
C PHE A 49 -6.27 -10.88 9.40
N TRP A 50 -5.58 -11.46 10.38
CA TRP A 50 -6.03 -12.67 11.07
C TRP A 50 -7.28 -12.41 11.92
N ILE A 51 -7.34 -11.28 12.63
CA ILE A 51 -8.52 -10.86 13.39
C ILE A 51 -9.68 -10.46 12.45
N ARG A 52 -9.37 -10.08 11.21
CA ARG A 52 -10.34 -9.64 10.19
C ARG A 52 -10.21 -10.45 8.89
N PRO A 53 -10.53 -11.75 8.92
CA PRO A 53 -10.29 -12.66 7.80
C PRO A 53 -11.02 -12.24 6.52
N GLN A 54 -12.13 -11.50 6.63
CA GLN A 54 -12.90 -11.02 5.47
C GLN A 54 -12.06 -10.18 4.49
N TYR A 55 -11.02 -9.49 4.97
CA TYR A 55 -10.15 -8.73 4.08
C TYR A 55 -9.17 -9.62 3.35
N LEU A 56 -8.62 -10.64 4.02
CA LEU A 56 -7.73 -11.61 3.39
C LEU A 56 -8.48 -12.44 2.34
N GLU A 57 -9.71 -12.84 2.65
CA GLU A 57 -10.61 -13.55 1.73
C GLU A 57 -10.94 -12.71 0.49
N ALA A 58 -11.24 -11.42 0.68
CA ALA A 58 -11.47 -10.51 -0.45
C ALA A 58 -10.24 -10.36 -1.35
N ILE A 59 -9.04 -10.26 -0.76
CA ILE A 59 -7.79 -10.21 -1.53
C ILE A 59 -7.55 -11.53 -2.27
N ALA A 60 -7.75 -12.67 -1.61
CA ALA A 60 -7.58 -13.98 -2.24
C ALA A 60 -8.58 -14.18 -3.39
N SER A 61 -9.83 -13.75 -3.23
CA SER A 61 -10.85 -13.77 -4.29
C SER A 61 -10.46 -12.90 -5.47
N ASN A 62 -9.90 -11.70 -5.23
CA ASN A 62 -9.36 -10.88 -6.31
C ASN A 62 -8.23 -11.60 -7.07
N TYR A 63 -7.34 -12.30 -6.35
CA TYR A 63 -6.29 -13.08 -6.99
C TYR A 63 -6.81 -14.28 -7.79
N GLN A 64 -7.91 -14.91 -7.38
CA GLN A 64 -8.57 -15.95 -8.17
C GLN A 64 -9.15 -15.38 -9.47
N THR A 65 -9.72 -14.17 -9.44
CA THR A 65 -10.20 -13.50 -10.64
C THR A 65 -9.06 -13.13 -11.60
N ILE A 66 -7.92 -12.67 -11.06
CA ILE A 66 -6.75 -12.29 -11.86
C ILE A 66 -6.01 -13.51 -12.40
N PHE A 67 -5.93 -14.59 -11.61
CA PHE A 67 -5.22 -15.82 -11.93
C PHE A 67 -6.16 -17.03 -11.81
N PRO A 68 -7.07 -17.23 -12.79
CA PRO A 68 -8.07 -18.29 -12.72
C PRO A 68 -7.49 -19.70 -12.69
N ASP A 69 -6.27 -19.89 -13.22
CA ASP A 69 -5.59 -21.18 -13.25
C ASP A 69 -4.87 -21.54 -11.94
N LYS A 70 -4.79 -20.61 -10.97
CA LYS A 70 -4.12 -20.86 -9.69
C LYS A 70 -5.06 -21.55 -8.71
N SER A 71 -4.50 -22.44 -7.88
CA SER A 71 -5.27 -23.07 -6.83
C SER A 71 -5.73 -22.04 -5.78
N PRO A 72 -6.85 -22.28 -5.07
CA PRO A 72 -7.26 -21.43 -3.96
C PRO A 72 -6.18 -21.24 -2.88
N ALA A 73 -5.34 -22.26 -2.66
CA ALA A 73 -4.24 -22.18 -1.71
C ALA A 73 -3.14 -21.21 -2.19
N ASP A 74 -2.80 -21.23 -3.47
CA ASP A 74 -1.82 -20.31 -4.05
C ASP A 74 -2.33 -18.87 -4.02
N CYS A 75 -3.60 -18.64 -4.35
CA CYS A 75 -4.21 -17.31 -4.25
C CYS A 75 -4.22 -16.77 -2.81
N LYS A 76 -4.42 -17.64 -1.81
CA LYS A 76 -4.33 -17.27 -0.39
C LYS A 76 -2.90 -16.96 0.03
N ALA A 77 -1.91 -17.70 -0.48
CA ALA A 77 -0.49 -17.41 -0.25
C ALA A 77 -0.11 -16.04 -0.86
N LEU A 78 -0.56 -15.75 -2.08
CA LEU A 78 -0.40 -14.44 -2.72
C LEU A 78 -1.07 -13.33 -1.92
N ALA A 79 -2.26 -13.58 -1.35
CA ALA A 79 -2.95 -12.62 -0.49
C ALA A 79 -2.14 -12.30 0.77
N LEU A 80 -1.53 -13.30 1.41
CA LEU A 80 -0.65 -13.08 2.57
C LEU A 80 0.62 -12.31 2.20
N GLN A 81 1.23 -12.62 1.05
CA GLN A 81 2.38 -11.87 0.55
C GLN A 81 2.02 -10.41 0.23
N MET A 82 0.83 -10.18 -0.33
CA MET A 82 0.30 -8.83 -0.57
C MET A 82 0.15 -8.05 0.74
N VAL A 83 -0.35 -8.68 1.81
CA VAL A 83 -0.44 -8.05 3.15
C VAL A 83 0.93 -7.62 3.66
N ASP A 84 1.97 -8.43 3.46
CA ASP A 84 3.33 -8.06 3.82
C ASP A 84 3.83 -6.88 3.00
N ASN A 85 3.65 -6.93 1.68
CA ASN A 85 4.05 -5.84 0.79
C ASN A 85 3.29 -4.54 1.11
N HIS A 86 2.01 -4.63 1.47
CA HIS A 86 1.22 -3.48 1.88
C HIS A 86 1.73 -2.86 3.19
N SER A 87 2.19 -3.67 4.14
CA SER A 87 2.81 -3.17 5.37
C SER A 87 4.11 -2.38 5.08
N ARG A 88 4.93 -2.87 4.14
CA ARG A 88 6.18 -2.23 3.71
C ARG A 88 5.90 -0.93 2.97
N TYR A 89 4.91 -0.96 2.06
CA TYR A 89 4.41 0.20 1.35
C TYR A 89 4.06 1.34 2.31
N TRP A 90 3.33 1.08 3.40
CA TRP A 90 2.99 2.13 4.37
C TRP A 90 4.24 2.76 5.01
N VAL A 91 5.19 1.94 5.46
CA VAL A 91 6.43 2.45 6.08
C VAL A 91 7.23 3.28 5.08
N GLU A 92 7.34 2.80 3.84
CA GLU A 92 8.03 3.52 2.77
C GLU A 92 7.30 4.81 2.41
N PHE A 93 5.98 4.80 2.26
CA PHE A 93 5.17 5.98 1.96
C PHE A 93 5.44 7.13 2.96
N PHE A 94 5.47 6.84 4.27
CA PHE A 94 5.83 7.85 5.28
C PHE A 94 7.31 8.24 5.28
N LYS A 95 8.18 7.39 4.75
CA LYS A 95 9.61 7.70 4.57
C LYS A 95 9.79 8.65 3.38
N PHE A 96 9.15 8.35 2.25
CA PHE A 96 9.15 9.19 1.04
C PHE A 96 8.57 10.57 1.31
N GLY A 97 7.48 10.67 2.09
CA GLY A 97 6.90 11.97 2.48
C GLY A 97 7.84 12.86 3.33
N LYS A 98 8.95 12.32 3.85
CA LYS A 98 9.98 13.06 4.58
C LYS A 98 11.28 13.23 3.81
N LEU A 99 11.40 12.66 2.61
CA LEU A 99 12.62 12.79 1.83
C LEU A 99 12.77 14.25 1.40
N THR A 100 13.88 14.85 1.80
CA THR A 100 14.36 16.12 1.31
C THR A 100 15.51 15.86 0.33
N GLY A 101 15.59 16.64 -0.75
CA GLY A 101 16.60 16.49 -1.81
C GLY A 101 16.03 15.93 -3.11
N ASP A 102 16.92 15.61 -4.04
CA ASP A 102 16.57 15.18 -5.40
C ASP A 102 15.86 13.80 -5.39
N PRO A 103 14.59 13.72 -5.84
CA PRO A 103 13.85 12.46 -5.91
C PRO A 103 14.32 11.55 -7.06
N THR A 104 15.10 12.04 -8.03
CA THR A 104 15.55 11.24 -9.18
C THR A 104 16.40 10.04 -8.76
N ARG A 105 17.10 10.12 -7.62
CA ARG A 105 17.86 9.01 -7.03
C ARG A 105 17.00 7.80 -6.61
N LEU A 106 15.68 7.96 -6.61
CA LEU A 106 14.71 6.93 -6.22
C LEU A 106 14.11 6.24 -7.45
N LEU A 107 14.40 6.76 -8.65
CA LEU A 107 13.91 6.18 -9.89
C LEU A 107 14.67 4.90 -10.17
N GLU A 108 13.92 3.81 -10.28
CA GLU A 108 14.45 2.55 -10.80
C GLU A 108 14.77 2.66 -12.30
N ASN A 109 14.01 3.50 -13.02
CA ASN A 109 14.20 3.76 -14.45
C ASN A 109 14.20 5.28 -14.76
N PRO A 110 15.39 5.93 -14.78
CA PRO A 110 15.51 7.35 -15.13
C PRO A 110 15.06 7.68 -16.56
N GLU A 111 15.23 6.77 -17.51
CA GLU A 111 14.90 6.99 -18.92
C GLU A 111 13.39 7.18 -19.15
N ALA A 112 12.57 6.56 -18.29
CA ALA A 112 11.12 6.76 -18.31
C ALA A 112 10.72 8.19 -17.93
N LEU A 113 11.47 8.84 -17.03
CA LEU A 113 11.25 10.24 -16.69
C LEU A 113 11.61 11.16 -17.86
N ASP A 114 12.71 10.88 -18.55
CA ASP A 114 13.19 11.69 -19.68
C ASP A 114 12.15 11.76 -20.81
N GLN A 115 11.42 10.67 -21.06
CA GLN A 115 10.31 10.67 -22.01
C GLN A 115 9.20 11.64 -21.60
N VAL A 116 8.79 11.61 -20.34
CA VAL A 116 7.76 12.53 -19.79
C VAL A 116 8.23 13.98 -19.87
N LEU A 117 9.49 14.24 -19.53
CA LEU A 117 10.09 15.57 -19.62
C LEU A 117 10.15 16.08 -21.06
N THR A 118 10.44 15.21 -22.02
CA THR A 118 10.49 15.57 -23.45
C THR A 118 9.13 16.09 -23.94
N TYR A 119 8.04 15.35 -23.67
CA TYR A 119 6.68 15.75 -24.09
C TYR A 119 6.20 17.03 -23.39
N THR A 120 6.54 17.20 -22.10
CA THR A 120 6.16 18.40 -21.35
C THR A 120 6.93 19.63 -21.81
N GLN A 121 8.23 19.52 -22.09
CA GLN A 121 9.05 20.62 -22.63
C GLN A 121 8.64 21.03 -24.05
N ALA A 122 8.14 20.10 -24.86
CA ALA A 122 7.60 20.38 -26.20
C ALA A 122 6.22 21.08 -26.17
N GLY A 123 5.67 21.39 -24.99
CA GLY A 123 4.37 22.05 -24.84
C GLY A 123 3.16 21.13 -25.08
N GLN A 124 3.38 19.81 -25.20
CA GLN A 124 2.32 18.83 -25.48
C GLN A 124 1.62 18.36 -24.19
N GLY A 125 2.28 18.50 -23.03
CA GLY A 125 1.81 17.98 -21.75
C GLY A 125 1.93 16.44 -21.67
N ALA A 126 1.60 15.88 -20.51
CA ALA A 126 1.62 14.43 -20.29
C ALA A 126 0.52 14.01 -19.32
N ILE A 127 -0.06 12.82 -19.56
CA ILE A 127 -0.99 12.17 -18.63
C ILE A 127 -0.30 10.93 -18.07
N LEU A 128 -0.07 10.94 -16.76
CA LEU A 128 0.47 9.78 -16.05
C LEU A 128 -0.68 8.94 -15.50
N VAL A 129 -0.79 7.70 -16.00
CA VAL A 129 -1.77 6.72 -15.51
C VAL A 129 -1.07 5.76 -14.56
N THR A 130 -1.54 5.71 -13.32
CA THR A 130 -0.97 4.88 -12.25
C THR A 130 -2.04 3.95 -11.69
N ALA A 131 -1.61 2.80 -11.15
CA ALA A 131 -2.44 1.91 -10.36
C ALA A 131 -2.06 2.01 -8.88
N HIS A 132 -2.98 1.62 -7.99
CA HIS A 132 -2.68 1.44 -6.57
C HIS A 132 -1.85 0.16 -6.37
N MET A 133 -0.58 0.20 -6.77
CA MET A 133 0.32 -0.96 -6.81
C MET A 133 1.74 -0.54 -6.44
N GLY A 134 2.26 -1.11 -5.36
CA GLY A 134 3.64 -0.86 -4.93
C GLY A 134 3.92 0.60 -4.58
N ASN A 135 5.21 0.92 -4.43
CA ASN A 135 5.77 2.26 -4.28
C ASN A 135 7.05 2.32 -5.11
#